data_AF-A0A1Q4FCL7-F1
#
_entry.id   AF-A0A1Q4FCL7-F1
#
_cell.length_a   1.000
_cell.length_b   1.000
_cell.length_c   1.000
_cell.angle_alpha   90.00
_cell.angle_beta   90.00
_cell.angle_gamma   90.00
#
_symmetry.space_group_name_H-M   'P 1'
#
loop_
_entity.id
_entity.type
_entity.pdbx_description
1 polymer ?
#
loop_
_entity_poly.entity_id
_entity_poly.type
_entity_poly.pdbx_seq_one_letter_code
_entity_poly.pdbx_strand_id
1 'polypeptide(L)'
;MIIFIIKKFLQRYASKLKSVKVIVSEKHLLKKRYKSRKTVTAINHRENGLSNQTDQNLNTMRTNFFYTLSAIAIAVAFSSCASQSHIYVAERPAPPVVMRSAPPFRGAVWIPEEYVWRGGRYVYVAPHYVRAPHRGHTWVAGYWNTHRGRSVWVKGHWRR
;
A
#
# COMPACT_ATOMS: atom_id res chain seq x y z
N MET A 1 -42.44 -88.95 35.07
CA MET A 1 -41.47 -88.08 35.80
C MET A 1 -40.24 -87.71 34.95
N ILE A 2 -39.55 -88.67 34.32
CA ILE A 2 -38.29 -88.46 33.56
C ILE A 2 -38.43 -87.49 32.36
N ILE A 3 -39.50 -87.60 31.58
CA ILE A 3 -39.75 -86.73 30.39
C ILE A 3 -39.82 -85.23 30.79
N PHE A 4 -40.35 -84.93 31.98
CA PHE A 4 -40.46 -83.56 32.48
C PHE A 4 -39.10 -82.95 32.80
N ILE A 5 -38.17 -83.75 33.33
CA ILE A 5 -36.79 -83.35 33.63
C ILE A 5 -36.02 -83.05 32.35
N ILE A 6 -36.15 -83.91 31.33
CA ILE A 6 -35.49 -83.73 30.02
C ILE A 6 -36.01 -82.47 29.32
N LYS A 7 -37.33 -82.23 29.32
CA LYS A 7 -37.91 -80.98 28.76
C LYS A 7 -37.37 -79.73 29.46
N LYS A 8 -37.26 -79.75 30.80
CA LYS A 8 -36.74 -78.61 31.59
C LYS A 8 -35.26 -78.36 31.31
N PHE A 9 -34.47 -79.42 31.11
CA PHE A 9 -33.06 -79.33 30.74
C PHE A 9 -32.86 -78.77 29.33
N LEU A 10 -33.63 -79.25 28.35
CA LEU A 10 -33.61 -78.74 26.98
C LEU A 10 -34.03 -77.27 26.92
N GLN A 11 -35.07 -76.86 27.67
CA GLN A 11 -35.44 -75.45 27.79
C GLN A 11 -34.31 -74.60 28.39
N ARG A 12 -33.62 -75.10 29.42
CA ARG A 12 -32.51 -74.38 30.07
C ARG A 12 -31.27 -74.29 29.18
N TYR A 13 -31.04 -75.29 28.32
CA TYR A 13 -30.00 -75.24 27.30
C TYR A 13 -30.34 -74.24 26.19
N ALA A 14 -31.58 -74.27 25.68
CA ALA A 14 -32.06 -73.33 24.67
C ALA A 14 -32.02 -71.87 25.16
N SER A 15 -32.33 -71.60 26.43
CA SER A 15 -32.24 -70.26 27.02
C SER A 15 -30.79 -69.78 27.15
N LYS A 16 -29.86 -70.64 27.57
CA LYS A 16 -28.42 -70.33 27.58
C LYS A 16 -27.89 -70.01 26.18
N LEU A 17 -28.28 -70.78 25.17
CA LEU A 17 -27.84 -70.55 23.78
C LEU A 17 -28.34 -69.21 23.21
N LYS A 18 -29.58 -68.81 23.52
CA LYS A 18 -30.10 -67.48 23.16
C LYS A 18 -29.29 -66.37 23.82
N SER A 19 -28.99 -66.50 25.12
CA SER A 19 -28.19 -65.52 25.87
C SER A 19 -26.78 -65.36 25.28
N VAL A 20 -26.10 -66.46 24.93
CA VAL A 20 -24.76 -66.41 24.30
C VAL A 20 -24.80 -65.71 22.93
N LYS A 21 -25.81 -65.97 22.09
CA LYS A 21 -25.97 -65.28 20.79
C LYS A 21 -26.21 -63.78 20.97
N VAL A 22 -27.00 -63.38 21.96
CA VAL A 22 -27.24 -61.97 22.29
C VAL A 22 -25.93 -61.29 22.69
N ILE A 23 -25.15 -61.90 23.58
CA ILE A 23 -23.87 -61.35 24.06
C ILE A 23 -22.85 -61.22 22.90
N VAL A 24 -22.77 -62.20 22.01
CA VAL A 24 -21.88 -62.14 20.84
C VAL A 24 -22.31 -61.03 19.87
N SER A 25 -23.62 -60.89 19.63
CA SER A 25 -24.19 -59.83 18.81
C SER A 25 -23.91 -58.44 19.41
N GLU A 26 -24.14 -58.26 20.71
CA GLU A 26 -23.87 -57.01 21.42
C GLU A 26 -22.39 -56.62 21.36
N LYS A 27 -21.46 -57.55 21.57
CA LYS A 27 -20.02 -57.29 21.42
C LYS A 27 -19.67 -56.82 20.00
N HIS A 28 -20.29 -57.42 18.99
CA HIS A 28 -20.08 -57.02 17.60
C HIS A 28 -20.64 -55.63 17.31
N LEU A 29 -21.81 -55.30 17.85
CA LEU A 29 -22.43 -53.98 17.76
C LEU A 29 -21.62 -52.91 18.50
N LEU A 30 -21.08 -53.22 19.68
CA LEU A 30 -20.21 -52.32 20.44
C LEU A 30 -18.92 -52.02 19.69
N LYS A 31 -18.31 -53.02 19.04
CA LYS A 31 -17.11 -52.81 18.21
C LYS A 31 -17.40 -51.93 16.99
N LYS A 32 -18.55 -52.12 16.33
CA LYS A 32 -19.01 -51.25 15.24
C LYS A 32 -19.28 -49.83 15.72
N ARG A 33 -20.00 -49.65 16.84
CA ARG A 33 -20.28 -48.34 17.45
C ARG A 33 -19.01 -47.62 17.89
N TYR A 34 -18.04 -48.33 18.45
CA TYR A 34 -16.75 -47.76 18.83
C TYR A 34 -15.96 -47.27 17.62
N LYS A 35 -15.85 -48.09 16.55
CA LYS A 35 -15.19 -47.69 15.30
C LYS A 35 -15.91 -46.51 14.63
N SER A 36 -17.24 -46.51 14.66
CA SER A 36 -18.08 -45.42 14.16
C SER A 36 -17.91 -44.15 14.98
N ARG A 37 -17.89 -44.20 16.32
CA ARG A 37 -17.57 -43.03 17.15
C ARG A 37 -16.18 -42.50 16.85
N LYS A 38 -15.15 -43.34 16.87
CA LYS A 38 -13.77 -42.92 16.57
C LYS A 38 -13.63 -42.23 15.21
N THR A 39 -14.33 -42.73 14.19
CA THR A 39 -14.33 -42.11 12.85
C THR A 39 -15.08 -40.80 12.85
N VAL A 40 -16.25 -40.71 13.49
CA VAL A 40 -17.00 -39.45 13.63
C VAL A 40 -16.21 -38.41 14.40
N THR A 41 -15.53 -38.76 15.50
CA THR A 41 -14.70 -37.80 16.24
C THR A 41 -13.48 -37.35 15.44
N ALA A 42 -12.85 -38.25 14.68
CA ALA A 42 -11.72 -37.90 13.82
C ALA A 42 -12.14 -37.01 12.64
N ILE A 43 -13.32 -37.26 12.06
CA ILE A 43 -13.91 -36.43 11.01
C ILE A 43 -14.23 -35.04 11.57
N ASN A 44 -14.93 -34.94 12.71
CA ASN A 44 -15.24 -33.65 13.33
C ASN A 44 -13.97 -32.86 13.71
N HIS A 45 -12.93 -33.51 14.23
CA HIS A 45 -11.65 -32.83 14.49
C HIS A 45 -10.98 -32.32 13.22
N ARG A 46 -11.06 -33.09 12.12
CA ARG A 46 -10.49 -32.70 10.83
C ARG A 46 -11.30 -31.57 10.18
N GLU A 47 -12.62 -31.62 10.25
CA GLU A 47 -13.54 -30.58 9.75
C GLU A 47 -13.41 -29.29 10.53
N ASN A 48 -13.34 -29.34 11.87
CA ASN A 48 -13.07 -28.16 12.70
C ASN A 48 -11.69 -27.57 12.41
N GLY A 49 -10.69 -28.41 12.12
CA GLY A 49 -9.36 -27.95 11.69
C GLY A 49 -9.40 -27.24 10.32
N LEU A 50 -10.17 -27.79 9.37
CA LEU A 50 -10.38 -27.20 8.05
C LEU A 50 -11.14 -25.87 8.12
N SER A 51 -12.24 -25.81 8.89
CA SER A 51 -13.02 -24.58 9.07
C SER A 51 -12.22 -23.48 9.76
N ASN A 52 -11.51 -23.84 10.84
CA ASN A 52 -10.62 -22.90 11.52
C ASN A 52 -9.50 -22.42 10.60
N GLN A 53 -8.92 -23.31 9.77
CA GLN A 53 -7.89 -22.92 8.81
C GLN A 53 -8.44 -21.99 7.71
N THR A 54 -9.64 -22.26 7.18
CA THR A 54 -10.28 -21.37 6.20
C THR A 54 -10.62 -20.02 6.81
N ASP A 55 -11.12 -19.97 8.04
CA ASP A 55 -11.46 -18.73 8.73
C ASP A 55 -10.21 -17.90 9.06
N GLN A 56 -9.13 -18.56 9.49
CA GLN A 56 -7.83 -17.91 9.68
C GLN A 56 -7.28 -17.35 8.37
N ASN A 57 -7.33 -18.11 7.27
CA ASN A 57 -6.88 -17.63 5.96
C ASN A 57 -7.74 -16.47 5.45
N LEU A 58 -9.07 -16.52 5.62
CA LEU A 58 -9.99 -15.46 5.23
C LEU A 58 -9.75 -14.18 6.05
N ASN A 59 -9.50 -14.30 7.35
CA ASN A 59 -9.15 -13.18 8.21
C ASN A 59 -7.77 -12.63 7.89
N THR A 60 -6.81 -13.47 7.54
CA THR A 60 -5.46 -13.07 7.11
C THR A 60 -5.53 -12.33 5.76
N MET A 61 -6.36 -12.80 4.82
CA MET A 61 -6.59 -12.13 3.54
C MET A 61 -7.33 -10.80 3.70
N ARG A 62 -8.38 -10.73 4.52
CA ARG A 62 -9.07 -9.46 4.85
C ARG A 62 -8.11 -8.47 5.48
N THR A 63 -7.35 -8.91 6.47
CA THR A 63 -6.40 -8.07 7.20
C THR A 63 -5.28 -7.57 6.30
N ASN A 64 -4.69 -8.44 5.46
CA ASN A 64 -3.69 -8.05 4.46
C ASN A 64 -4.26 -7.15 3.37
N PHE A 65 -5.53 -7.34 2.98
CA PHE A 65 -6.21 -6.47 2.01
C PHE A 65 -6.42 -5.05 2.59
N PHE A 66 -6.84 -4.94 3.85
CA PHE A 66 -6.93 -3.65 4.54
C PHE A 66 -5.56 -3.02 4.77
N TYR A 67 -4.52 -3.79 5.11
CA TYR A 67 -3.16 -3.28 5.24
C TYR A 67 -2.55 -2.84 3.91
N THR A 68 -2.81 -3.55 2.81
CA THR A 68 -2.34 -3.16 1.48
C THR A 68 -3.09 -1.93 0.96
N LEU A 69 -4.41 -1.84 1.13
CA LEU A 69 -5.18 -0.62 0.84
C LEU A 69 -4.72 0.59 1.67
N SER A 70 -4.48 0.38 2.97
CA SER A 70 -3.92 1.39 3.87
C SER A 70 -2.53 1.83 3.42
N ALA A 71 -1.62 0.88 3.11
CA ALA A 71 -0.28 1.18 2.64
C ALA A 71 -0.27 1.92 1.30
N ILE A 72 -1.19 1.60 0.38
CA ILE A 72 -1.36 2.32 -0.88
C ILE A 72 -1.90 3.73 -0.63
N ALA A 73 -2.89 3.91 0.24
CA ALA A 73 -3.42 5.23 0.59
C ALA A 73 -2.34 6.12 1.26
N ILE A 74 -1.54 5.53 2.13
CA ILE A 74 -0.38 6.17 2.76
C ILE A 74 0.67 6.53 1.69
N ALA A 75 1.03 5.61 0.79
CA ALA A 75 1.96 5.88 -0.30
C ALA A 75 1.48 6.99 -1.24
N VAL A 76 0.18 7.04 -1.56
CA VAL A 76 -0.43 8.12 -2.35
C VAL A 76 -0.42 9.45 -1.59
N ALA A 77 -0.67 9.44 -0.27
CA ALA A 77 -0.57 10.64 0.56
C ALA A 77 0.87 11.17 0.64
N PHE A 78 1.86 10.28 0.73
CA PHE A 78 3.29 10.65 0.68
C PHE A 78 3.77 11.01 -0.74
N SER A 79 3.06 10.60 -1.80
CA SER A 79 3.34 11.01 -3.18
C SER A 79 3.00 12.48 -3.47
N SER A 80 2.33 13.18 -2.55
CA SER A 80 2.12 14.64 -2.63
C SER A 80 3.35 15.46 -2.23
N CYS A 81 4.46 14.81 -1.83
CA CYS A 81 5.77 15.46 -1.77
C CYS A 81 6.58 15.19 -3.04
N ALA A 82 5.95 15.20 -4.21
CA ALA A 82 6.63 15.71 -5.39
C ALA A 82 6.89 17.19 -5.13
N SER A 83 7.93 17.46 -4.32
CA SER A 83 8.57 18.75 -4.21
C SER A 83 8.70 19.23 -5.64
N GLN A 84 7.97 20.30 -5.93
CA GLN A 84 8.18 21.11 -7.10
C GLN A 84 9.69 21.31 -7.18
N SER A 85 10.34 20.57 -8.06
CA SER A 85 11.80 20.52 -8.15
C SER A 85 12.24 21.81 -8.81
N HIS A 86 12.13 22.88 -8.04
CA HIS A 86 12.86 24.10 -8.28
C HIS A 86 14.30 23.77 -7.91
N ILE A 87 15.02 23.29 -8.93
CA ILE A 87 16.42 22.86 -8.85
C ILE A 87 17.20 23.86 -8.01
N TYR A 88 17.71 23.35 -6.88
CA TYR A 88 18.53 24.08 -5.93
C TYR A 88 19.86 24.46 -6.60
N VAL A 89 20.17 25.74 -6.60
CA VAL A 89 21.50 26.26 -6.97
C VAL A 89 22.30 26.33 -5.67
N ALA A 90 23.16 25.34 -5.43
CA ALA A 90 24.03 25.27 -4.24
C ALA A 90 25.17 26.32 -4.27
N GLU A 91 25.51 26.83 -5.46
CA GLU A 91 26.47 27.91 -5.65
C GLU A 91 25.79 29.02 -6.44
N ARG A 92 25.45 30.13 -5.78
CA ARG A 92 25.17 31.39 -6.47
C ARG A 92 26.33 31.61 -7.45
N PRO A 93 26.12 31.59 -8.78
CA PRO A 93 27.17 31.94 -9.71
C PRO A 93 27.65 33.33 -9.29
N ALA A 94 28.94 33.47 -8.95
CA ALA A 94 29.49 34.77 -8.58
C ALA A 94 29.06 35.75 -9.67
N PRO A 95 28.34 36.84 -9.33
CA PRO A 95 27.78 37.72 -10.35
C PRO A 95 28.95 38.19 -11.21
N PRO A 96 29.00 37.86 -12.52
CA PRO A 96 30.02 38.41 -13.36
C PRO A 96 29.89 39.93 -13.28
N VAL A 97 30.98 40.63 -13.01
CA VAL A 97 30.99 42.09 -13.01
C VAL A 97 30.80 42.52 -14.47
N VAL A 98 29.53 42.64 -14.89
CA VAL A 98 29.21 42.99 -16.26
C VAL A 98 29.33 44.51 -16.39
N MET A 99 30.41 44.97 -17.03
CA MET A 99 30.53 46.37 -17.41
C MET A 99 29.37 46.74 -18.34
N ARG A 100 28.57 47.75 -17.96
CA ARG A 100 27.53 48.31 -18.82
C ARG A 100 28.23 49.00 -20.01
N SER A 101 28.21 48.35 -21.18
CA SER A 101 28.68 48.94 -22.43
C SER A 101 27.81 50.14 -22.85
N ALA A 102 28.33 51.04 -23.68
CA ALA A 102 27.55 52.19 -24.15
C ALA A 102 26.29 51.74 -24.91
N PRO A 103 25.15 52.46 -24.82
CA PRO A 103 23.92 52.08 -25.50
C PRO A 103 24.13 52.07 -27.03
N PRO A 104 23.83 50.96 -27.74
CA PRO A 104 24.10 50.86 -29.18
C PRO A 104 23.16 51.71 -30.04
N PHE A 105 22.01 52.15 -29.50
CA PHE A 105 21.03 53.00 -30.22
C PHE A 105 20.22 53.88 -29.27
N ARG A 106 19.63 54.96 -29.81
CA ARG A 106 18.72 55.84 -29.05
C ARG A 106 17.46 55.08 -28.62
N GLY A 107 17.18 55.10 -27.31
CA GLY A 107 16.05 54.38 -26.71
C GLY A 107 16.34 52.92 -26.35
N ALA A 108 17.62 52.51 -26.38
CA ALA A 108 18.05 51.25 -25.81
C ALA A 108 17.87 51.27 -24.28
N VAL A 109 17.15 50.28 -23.76
CA VAL A 109 16.98 50.05 -22.33
C VAL A 109 17.87 48.88 -21.93
N TRP A 110 18.64 49.08 -20.88
CA TRP A 110 19.51 48.06 -20.31
C TRP A 110 18.67 47.06 -19.51
N ILE A 111 18.66 45.80 -19.95
CA ILE A 111 18.18 44.67 -19.15
C ILE A 111 19.40 44.09 -18.43
N PRO A 112 19.45 44.16 -17.08
CA PRO A 112 20.52 43.55 -16.29
C PRO A 112 20.40 42.02 -16.31
N GLU A 113 21.15 41.33 -15.46
CA GLU A 113 21.07 39.87 -15.37
C GLU A 113 19.62 39.40 -15.18
N GLU A 114 19.25 38.36 -15.93
CA GLU A 114 17.91 37.80 -15.85
C GLU A 114 17.98 36.27 -15.89
N TYR A 115 17.05 35.63 -15.20
CA TYR A 115 16.94 34.17 -15.17
C TYR A 115 15.57 33.75 -15.70
N VAL A 116 15.56 32.77 -16.60
CA VAL A 116 14.33 32.25 -17.20
C VAL A 116 14.15 30.78 -16.85
N TRP A 117 12.95 30.40 -16.46
CA TRP A 117 12.59 29.01 -16.18
C TRP A 117 12.41 28.24 -17.50
N ARG A 118 13.27 27.26 -17.79
CA ARG A 118 13.16 26.37 -18.96
C ARG A 118 13.54 24.95 -18.60
N GLY A 119 12.67 23.99 -18.92
CA GLY A 119 12.98 22.55 -18.78
C GLY A 119 13.35 22.13 -17.35
N GLY A 120 12.76 22.76 -16.33
CA GLY A 120 13.01 22.45 -14.92
C GLY A 120 14.18 23.18 -14.27
N ARG A 121 14.88 24.08 -14.97
CA ARG A 121 15.99 24.88 -14.39
C ARG A 121 15.89 26.36 -14.72
N TYR A 122 16.50 27.19 -13.86
CA TYR A 122 16.80 28.58 -14.21
C TYR A 122 17.98 28.62 -15.18
N VAL A 123 17.76 29.26 -16.32
CA VAL A 123 18.78 29.52 -17.32
C VAL A 123 19.18 30.99 -17.21
N TYR A 124 20.48 31.25 -17.04
CA TYR A 124 21.04 32.60 -17.04
C TYR A 124 20.90 33.23 -18.43
N VAL A 125 20.40 34.46 -18.45
CA VAL A 125 20.33 35.31 -19.62
C VAL A 125 21.32 36.45 -19.42
N ALA A 126 22.28 36.55 -20.33
CA ALA A 126 23.27 37.61 -20.30
C ALA A 126 22.58 38.99 -20.39
N PRO A 127 23.09 40.00 -19.66
CA PRO A 127 22.60 41.37 -19.78
C PRO A 127 22.69 41.86 -21.22
N HIS A 128 21.65 42.55 -21.67
CA HIS A 128 21.56 43.00 -23.05
C HIS A 128 20.72 44.27 -23.16
N TYR A 129 20.93 44.98 -24.26
CA TYR A 129 20.11 46.13 -24.62
C TYR A 129 18.90 45.70 -25.43
N VAL A 130 17.71 46.17 -25.04
CA VAL A 130 16.49 45.97 -25.82
C VAL A 130 15.83 47.31 -26.13
N ARG A 131 14.97 47.31 -27.15
CA ARG A 131 14.10 48.45 -27.43
C ARG A 131 12.89 48.37 -26.50
N ALA A 132 12.59 49.46 -25.80
CA ALA A 132 11.38 49.54 -24.98
C ALA A 132 10.13 49.35 -25.87
N PRO A 133 9.12 48.59 -25.41
CA PRO A 133 7.91 48.37 -26.19
C PRO A 133 7.12 49.67 -26.43
N HIS A 134 7.19 50.62 -25.50
CA HIS A 134 6.57 51.94 -25.63
C HIS A 134 7.51 53.04 -25.13
N ARG A 135 7.31 54.27 -25.62
CA ARG A 135 8.08 55.45 -25.17
C ARG A 135 7.84 55.67 -23.67
N GLY A 136 8.91 55.97 -22.94
CA GLY A 136 8.87 56.22 -21.49
C GLY A 136 8.92 54.96 -20.61
N HIS A 137 8.82 53.76 -21.18
CA HIS A 137 8.92 52.54 -20.36
C HIS A 137 10.36 52.27 -19.95
N THR A 138 10.56 51.97 -18.67
CA THR A 138 11.83 51.58 -18.07
C THR A 138 11.76 50.14 -17.60
N TRP A 139 12.88 49.43 -17.69
CA TRP A 139 12.95 48.06 -17.20
C TRP A 139 13.27 48.05 -15.71
N VAL A 140 12.42 47.39 -14.92
CA VAL A 140 12.67 47.10 -13.52
C VAL A 140 13.34 45.72 -13.45
N ALA A 141 14.56 45.70 -12.90
CA ALA A 141 15.33 44.48 -12.76
C ALA A 141 14.58 43.41 -11.96
N GLY A 142 14.70 42.16 -12.39
CA GLY A 142 14.28 41.02 -11.58
C GLY A 142 15.18 40.86 -10.36
N TYR A 143 14.72 40.10 -9.37
CA TYR A 143 15.49 39.85 -8.16
C TYR A 143 15.24 38.44 -7.62
N TRP A 144 16.23 37.92 -6.89
CA TRP A 144 16.06 36.68 -6.13
C TRP A 144 15.25 36.96 -4.87
N ASN A 145 14.09 36.31 -4.75
CA ASN A 145 13.29 36.30 -3.54
C ASN A 145 13.52 34.99 -2.79
N THR A 146 13.99 35.10 -1.54
CA THR A 146 14.21 33.94 -0.68
C THR A 146 13.14 33.90 0.41
N HIS A 147 12.31 32.86 0.42
CA HIS A 147 11.26 32.67 1.43
C HIS A 147 11.27 31.24 1.96
N ARG A 148 11.34 31.10 3.30
CA ARG A 148 11.36 29.80 4.01
C ARG A 148 12.39 28.80 3.46
N GLY A 149 13.61 29.28 3.20
CA GLY A 149 14.70 28.45 2.67
C GLY A 149 14.59 28.09 1.18
N ARG A 150 13.68 28.73 0.44
CA ARG A 150 13.51 28.55 -1.01
C ARG A 150 13.86 29.86 -1.73
N SER A 151 14.75 29.82 -2.72
CA SER A 151 15.09 30.97 -3.56
C SER A 151 14.40 30.87 -4.92
N VAL A 152 13.62 31.88 -5.27
CA VAL A 152 12.85 31.97 -6.52
C VAL A 152 13.24 33.26 -7.23
N TRP A 153 13.48 33.18 -8.55
CA TRP A 153 13.72 34.38 -9.34
C TRP A 153 12.39 35.06 -9.65
N VAL A 154 12.24 36.30 -9.18
CA VAL A 154 11.13 37.17 -9.58
C VAL A 154 11.56 37.89 -10.85
N LYS A 155 10.88 37.59 -11.96
CA LYS A 155 11.19 38.18 -13.26
C LYS A 155 11.06 39.70 -13.21
N GLY A 156 11.96 40.39 -13.92
CA GLY A 156 11.83 41.82 -14.16
C GLY A 156 10.59 42.16 -14.98
N HIS A 157 10.17 43.42 -14.93
CA HIS A 157 9.00 43.88 -15.66
C HIS A 157 9.19 45.30 -16.17
N TRP A 158 8.41 45.63 -17.20
CA TRP A 158 8.33 46.99 -17.71
C TRP A 158 7.49 47.86 -16.77
N ARG A 159 7.99 49.05 -16.45
CA ARG A 159 7.27 50.08 -15.71
C ARG A 159 7.19 51.36 -16.55
N ARG A 160 6.04 52.03 -16.48
CA ARG A 160 5.81 53.34 -17.12
C ARG A 160 6.38 54.47 -16.29
#